data_AF-A0AAV5MD78-F1
#
_entry.id   AF-A0AAV5MD78-F1
#
_cell.length_a   1.000
_cell.length_b   1.000
_cell.length_c   1.000
_cell.angle_alpha   90.00
_cell.angle_beta   90.00
_cell.angle_gamma   90.00
#
_symmetry.space_group_name_H-M   'P 1'
#
loop_
_entity.id
_entity.type
_entity.pdbx_description
1 polymer ?
#
loop_
_entity_poly.entity_id
_entity_poly.type
_entity_poly.pdbx_seq_one_letter_code
_entity_poly.pdbx_strand_id
1 'polypeptide(L)'
;MLSLFVVITIALAPTRAVEGEYLIGIGSYDMTGPTAGVSMMGYANMDQISAGIHLRLRPRTFIVAESSRVPTFAFVNLDAGMASPLVTIKVLKRLTLRFGD
;
A
#
# COMPACT_ATOMS: atom_id res chain seq x y z
N MET A 1 -30.48 -49.78 -21.51
CA MET A 1 -30.02 -48.70 -22.43
C MET A 1 -30.60 -47.39 -21.90
N LEU A 2 -30.07 -46.82 -20.82
CA LEU A 2 -28.86 -45.97 -20.77
C LEU A 2 -28.99 -44.68 -21.62
N SER A 3 -29.90 -43.77 -21.27
CA SER A 3 -29.79 -42.35 -21.68
C SER A 3 -30.68 -41.42 -20.85
N LEU A 4 -30.62 -41.53 -19.52
CA LEU A 4 -31.26 -40.57 -18.62
C LEU A 4 -30.25 -40.12 -17.55
N PHE A 5 -28.99 -39.91 -17.95
CA PHE A 5 -27.87 -39.58 -17.05
C PHE A 5 -27.21 -38.23 -17.36
N VAL A 6 -27.80 -37.42 -18.22
CA VAL A 6 -27.42 -35.99 -18.35
C VAL A 6 -28.49 -35.15 -17.68
N VAL A 7 -28.85 -35.54 -16.46
CA VAL A 7 -29.36 -34.59 -15.49
C VAL A 7 -28.25 -33.56 -15.37
N ILE A 8 -28.57 -32.33 -15.72
CA ILE A 8 -27.78 -31.14 -15.40
C ILE A 8 -27.76 -31.02 -13.87
N THR A 9 -27.04 -31.93 -13.23
CA THR A 9 -26.31 -31.65 -12.02
C THR A 9 -25.10 -30.85 -12.48
N ILE A 10 -25.32 -29.59 -12.87
CA ILE A 10 -24.38 -28.57 -12.42
C ILE A 10 -24.44 -28.74 -10.92
N ALA A 11 -23.47 -29.48 -10.41
CA ALA A 11 -23.29 -29.64 -9.00
C ALA A 11 -23.36 -28.22 -8.44
N LEU A 12 -24.33 -27.99 -7.57
CA LEU A 12 -24.22 -27.00 -6.52
C LEU A 12 -23.05 -27.46 -5.66
N ALA A 13 -21.84 -27.43 -6.24
CA ALA A 13 -20.63 -27.47 -5.47
C ALA A 13 -20.77 -26.23 -4.59
N PRO A 14 -20.83 -26.37 -3.26
CA PRO A 14 -20.61 -25.22 -2.44
C PRO A 14 -19.28 -24.65 -2.93
N THR A 15 -19.28 -23.45 -3.47
CA THR A 15 -18.06 -22.66 -3.57
C THR A 15 -17.58 -22.62 -2.14
N ARG A 16 -16.57 -23.45 -1.83
CA ARG A 16 -15.86 -23.33 -0.57
C ARG A 16 -15.27 -21.94 -0.67
N ALA A 17 -15.88 -20.97 0.03
CA ALA A 17 -15.18 -19.75 0.36
C ALA A 17 -13.87 -20.25 0.95
N VAL A 18 -12.77 -19.98 0.25
CA VAL A 18 -11.46 -20.26 0.79
C VAL A 18 -11.37 -19.32 1.99
N GLU A 19 -11.57 -19.88 3.19
CA GLU A 19 -11.28 -19.18 4.44
C GLU A 19 -9.78 -18.88 4.42
N GLY A 20 -9.42 -17.71 3.89
CA GLY A 20 -8.04 -17.34 3.57
C GLY A 20 -7.86 -16.40 2.37
N GLU A 21 -8.92 -15.84 1.78
CA GLU A 21 -8.73 -14.81 0.74
C GLU A 21 -8.28 -13.48 1.35
N TYR A 22 -7.08 -13.04 0.95
CA TYR A 22 -6.57 -11.71 1.27
C TYR A 22 -7.02 -10.71 0.21
N LEU A 23 -7.59 -9.59 0.65
CA LEU A 23 -7.81 -8.41 -0.15
C LEU A 23 -6.52 -7.60 -0.19
N ILE A 24 -5.98 -7.36 -1.38
CA ILE A 24 -4.75 -6.62 -1.58
C ILE A 24 -5.05 -5.29 -2.27
N GLY A 25 -4.77 -4.19 -1.58
CA GLY A 25 -4.80 -2.83 -2.11
C GLY A 25 -3.41 -2.32 -2.42
N ILE A 26 -3.22 -1.69 -3.59
CA ILE A 26 -1.95 -1.06 -3.97
C ILE A 26 -2.20 0.41 -4.24
N GLY A 27 -1.33 1.28 -3.75
CA GLY A 27 -1.41 2.72 -3.97
C GLY A 27 -0.05 3.37 -4.16
N SER A 28 0.02 4.39 -5.00
CA SER A 28 1.19 5.25 -5.13
C SER A 28 0.76 6.70 -5.36
N TYR A 29 1.53 7.64 -4.82
CA TYR A 29 1.27 9.07 -4.93
C TYR A 29 2.58 9.85 -5.06
N ASP A 30 2.54 11.16 -5.36
CA ASP A 30 3.74 12.00 -5.37
C ASP A 30 4.05 12.51 -3.95
N MET A 31 5.29 12.33 -3.48
CA MET A 31 5.78 12.89 -2.23
C MET A 31 7.02 13.78 -2.41
N THR A 32 7.28 14.23 -3.65
CA THR A 32 8.45 15.05 -3.98
C THR A 32 8.40 16.38 -3.22
N GLY A 33 9.46 16.66 -2.45
CA GLY A 33 9.64 17.91 -1.73
C GLY A 33 10.12 19.06 -2.63
N PRO A 34 10.68 20.13 -2.04
CA PRO A 34 11.24 21.25 -2.79
C PRO A 34 12.35 20.81 -3.74
N THR A 35 12.23 21.21 -4.99
CA THR A 35 13.09 20.72 -6.08
C THR A 35 14.35 21.55 -6.27
N ALA A 36 14.41 22.73 -5.65
CA ALA A 36 15.56 23.61 -5.69
C ALA A 36 15.76 24.33 -4.36
N GLY A 37 17.02 24.62 -4.01
CA GLY A 37 17.38 25.48 -2.89
C GLY A 37 17.26 24.82 -1.50
N VAL A 38 17.13 23.50 -1.43
CA VAL A 38 17.08 22.74 -0.17
C VAL A 38 18.18 21.69 -0.15
N SER A 39 18.86 21.55 0.99
CA SER A 39 19.91 20.53 1.16
C SER A 39 19.35 19.12 1.03
N MET A 40 20.11 18.24 0.36
CA MET A 40 19.73 16.84 0.18
C MET A 40 20.06 16.01 1.43
N MET A 41 19.13 15.14 1.83
CA MET A 41 19.36 14.21 2.93
C MET A 41 20.24 13.03 2.48
N GLY A 42 21.28 12.69 3.25
CA GLY A 42 22.08 11.47 3.06
C GLY A 42 23.59 11.67 3.21
N TYR A 43 24.19 12.49 2.36
CA TYR A 43 25.66 12.60 2.30
C TYR A 43 26.28 13.56 3.32
N ALA A 44 25.46 14.30 4.09
CA ALA A 44 25.91 15.31 5.04
C ALA A 44 26.88 16.34 4.41
N ASN A 45 26.67 16.68 3.13
CA ASN A 45 27.45 17.67 2.40
C ASN A 45 26.66 18.98 2.26
N MET A 46 27.21 20.07 2.77
CA MET A 46 26.58 21.39 2.73
C MET A 46 26.48 21.96 1.31
N ASP A 47 27.38 21.58 0.42
CA ASP A 47 27.36 22.01 -0.99
C ASP A 47 26.32 21.23 -1.82
N GLN A 48 25.75 20.16 -1.25
CA GLN A 48 24.74 19.34 -1.92
C GLN A 48 23.33 19.92 -1.72
N ILE A 49 22.97 20.83 -2.62
CA ILE A 49 21.66 21.48 -2.67
C ILE A 49 20.86 20.97 -3.87
N SER A 50 19.55 20.76 -3.70
CA SER A 50 18.65 20.41 -4.80
C SER A 50 18.66 21.50 -5.87
N ALA A 51 18.67 21.08 -7.15
CA ALA A 51 18.74 21.99 -8.30
C ALA A 51 17.90 21.50 -9.50
N GLY A 52 16.89 20.67 -9.25
CA GLY A 52 16.04 20.07 -10.27
C GLY A 52 15.49 18.72 -9.86
N ILE A 53 14.83 18.04 -10.81
CA ILE A 53 14.31 16.69 -10.65
C ILE A 53 14.83 15.81 -11.77
N HIS A 54 15.46 14.69 -11.42
CA HIS A 54 15.66 13.59 -12.37
C HIS A 54 14.43 12.67 -12.38
N LEU A 55 14.01 12.20 -11.19
CA LEU A 55 12.80 11.41 -10.98
C LEU A 55 12.04 11.93 -9.75
N ARG A 56 10.71 11.85 -9.80
CA ARG A 56 9.84 12.17 -8.66
C ARG A 56 9.92 11.07 -7.60
N LEU A 57 9.84 11.45 -6.33
CA LEU A 57 9.83 10.54 -5.20
C LEU A 57 8.41 10.06 -4.93
N ARG A 58 8.21 8.76 -4.71
CA ARG A 58 6.88 8.18 -4.48
C ARG A 58 6.86 7.24 -3.28
N PRO A 59 5.82 7.29 -2.43
CA PRO A 59 5.43 6.16 -1.61
C PRO A 59 4.82 5.06 -2.49
N ARG A 60 5.05 3.81 -2.11
CA ARG A 60 4.36 2.62 -2.63
C ARG A 60 3.74 1.90 -1.44
N THR A 61 2.42 1.91 -1.39
CA THR A 61 1.63 1.34 -0.30
C THR A 61 1.02 0.02 -0.72
N PHE A 62 1.13 -0.97 0.16
CA PHE A 62 0.54 -2.30 0.03
C PHE A 62 -0.31 -2.53 1.27
N ILE A 63 -1.62 -2.66 1.06
CA ILE A 63 -2.60 -2.91 2.12
C ILE A 63 -3.07 -4.35 1.97
N VAL A 64 -3.04 -5.11 3.05
CA VAL A 64 -3.50 -6.50 3.10
C VAL A 64 -4.58 -6.59 4.18
N ALA A 65 -5.76 -7.10 3.81
CA ALA A 65 -6.85 -7.38 4.73
C ALA A 65 -7.34 -8.82 4.53
N GLU A 66 -7.80 -9.48 5.59
CA GLU A 66 -8.48 -10.77 5.48
C GLU A 66 -9.95 -10.52 5.11
N SER A 67 -10.51 -11.28 4.15
CA SER A 67 -11.88 -11.05 3.65
C SER A 67 -12.97 -11.13 4.74
N SER A 68 -12.68 -11.75 5.89
CA SER A 68 -13.65 -12.00 6.96
C SER A 68 -13.30 -11.31 8.29
N ARG A 69 -12.12 -10.67 8.43
CA ARG A 69 -11.64 -10.12 9.71
C ARG A 69 -10.80 -8.85 9.57
N VAL A 70 -10.85 -8.06 10.63
CA VAL A 70 -9.82 -7.08 11.03
C VAL A 70 -8.79 -7.88 11.84
N PRO A 71 -7.48 -7.86 11.49
CA PRO A 71 -6.74 -6.64 11.18
C PRO A 71 -6.32 -6.44 9.71
N THR A 72 -6.40 -5.19 9.30
CA THR A 72 -5.79 -4.68 8.06
C THR A 72 -4.37 -4.22 8.36
N PHE A 73 -3.39 -4.68 7.58
CA PHE A 73 -2.01 -4.22 7.67
C PHE A 73 -1.65 -3.40 6.43
N ALA A 74 -0.90 -2.31 6.63
CA ALA A 74 -0.37 -1.49 5.54
C ALA A 74 1.15 -1.38 5.63
N PHE A 75 1.83 -1.80 4.57
CA PHE A 75 3.26 -1.56 4.37
C PHE A 75 3.46 -0.43 3.37
N VAL A 76 4.33 0.54 3.69
CA VAL A 76 4.64 1.67 2.82
C VAL A 76 6.14 1.75 2.60
N ASN A 77 6.57 1.51 1.35
CA ASN A 77 7.94 1.76 0.93
C ASN A 77 8.07 3.21 0.44
N LEU A 78 9.07 3.93 0.92
CA LEU A 78 9.27 5.35 0.62
C LEU A 78 10.55 5.54 -0.20
N ASP A 79 10.46 6.31 -1.28
CA ASP A 79 11.65 6.82 -1.99
C ASP A 79 12.30 7.96 -1.17
N ALA A 80 12.93 7.60 -0.05
CA ALA A 80 13.61 8.52 0.87
C ALA A 80 14.84 7.87 1.49
N GLY A 81 15.82 8.68 1.91
CA GLY A 81 17.04 8.17 2.53
C GLY A 81 16.79 7.43 3.86
N MET A 82 15.83 7.90 4.66
CA MET A 82 15.38 7.26 5.91
C MET A 82 13.93 7.62 6.23
N ALA A 83 13.24 6.78 6.99
CA ALA A 83 11.95 7.11 7.57
C ALA A 83 12.11 8.03 8.80
N SER A 84 11.36 9.13 8.83
CA SER A 84 11.36 10.05 9.97
C SER A 84 10.27 9.67 10.99
N PRO A 85 10.59 9.53 12.29
CA PRO A 85 9.57 9.28 13.32
C PRO A 85 8.46 10.34 13.35
N LEU A 86 8.81 11.61 13.08
CA LEU A 86 7.84 12.70 13.03
C LEU A 86 6.84 12.50 11.88
N VAL A 87 7.31 12.06 10.72
CA VAL A 87 6.44 11.76 9.57
C VAL A 87 5.48 10.63 9.95
N THR A 88 5.98 9.55 10.56
CA THR A 88 5.14 8.43 11.04
C THR A 88 4.05 8.90 11.98
N ILE A 89 4.39 9.67 13.02
CA ILE A 89 3.42 10.20 14.00
C ILE A 89 2.35 11.06 13.32
N LYS A 90 2.75 11.94 12.39
CA LYS A 90 1.81 12.83 11.69
C LYS A 90 0.92 12.08 10.70
N VAL A 91 1.44 11.05 10.03
CA VAL A 91 0.66 10.19 9.13
C VAL A 91 -0.38 9.41 9.93
N LEU A 92 0.02 8.74 11.02
CA LEU A 92 -0.91 8.01 11.90
C LEU A 92 -2.01 8.93 12.42
N LYS A 93 -1.66 10.13 12.92
CA LYS A 93 -2.64 11.13 13.34
C LYS A 93 -3.64 11.48 12.23
N ARG A 94 -3.19 11.67 10.99
CA ARG A 94 -4.07 11.99 9.85
C ARG A 94 -4.94 10.81 9.43
N LEU A 95 -4.44 9.59 9.52
CA LEU A 95 -5.21 8.38 9.24
C LEU A 95 -6.32 8.20 10.28
N THR A 96 -6.01 8.29 11.57
CA THR A 96 -7.00 8.23 12.65
C THR A 96 -8.09 9.28 12.49
N LEU A 97 -7.72 10.53 12.18
CA LEU A 97 -8.69 11.60 11.94
C LEU A 97 -9.62 11.35 10.74
N ARG A 98 -9.18 10.57 9.74
CA ARG A 98 -9.96 10.32 8.52
C ARG A 98 -10.77 9.04 8.57
N PHE A 99 -10.26 8.00 9.23
CA PHE A 99 -10.80 6.64 9.16
C PHE A 99 -11.21 6.06 10.52
N GLY A 100 -10.92 6.75 11.63
CA GLY A 100 -11.11 6.20 12.99
C GLY A 100 -9.92 5.37 13.45
N ASP A 101 -10.10 4.68 14.59
CA ASP A 101 -9.12 3.76 15.17
C ASP A 101 -9.21 2.35 14.56
#